data_AF-A0A1F5PKA0-F1
#
_entry.id   AF-A0A1F5PKA0-F1
#
_cell.length_a   1.000
_cell.length_b   1.000
_cell.length_c   1.000
_cell.angle_alpha   90.00
_cell.angle_beta   90.00
_cell.angle_gamma   90.00
#
_symmetry.space_group_name_H-M   'P 1'
#
loop_
_entity.id
_entity.type
_entity.pdbx_description
1 polymer ?
#
loop_
_entity_poly.entity_id
_entity_poly.type
_entity_poly.pdbx_seq_one_letter_code
_entity_poly.pdbx_strand_id
1 'polypeptide(L)'
;MEQIISVSLLLGVYVVAISLVGEGKIIDERDMQHRYTSNRLALIAGTVILSIGVLVQLFNHALDYWLLAGLIAINLVKIVSLIYSNYRH
;
A
#
# COMPACT_ATOMS: atom_id res chain seq x y z
N MET A 1 18.15 -18.35 -4.68
CA MET A 1 16.78 -18.54 -5.22
C MET A 1 15.75 -18.59 -4.09
N GLU A 2 15.92 -19.44 -3.08
CA GLU A 2 15.05 -19.51 -1.88
C GLU A 2 14.71 -18.13 -1.26
N GLN A 3 15.71 -17.26 -1.08
CA GLN A 3 15.52 -15.91 -0.53
C GLN A 3 14.68 -14.98 -1.42
N ILE A 4 14.79 -15.10 -2.75
CA ILE A 4 14.02 -14.27 -3.68
C ILE A 4 12.56 -14.70 -3.67
N ILE A 5 12.31 -16.01 -3.59
CA ILE A 5 10.96 -16.59 -3.52
C ILE A 5 10.28 -16.17 -2.22
N SER A 6 10.96 -16.28 -1.07
CA SER A 6 10.38 -15.91 0.23
C SER A 6 10.07 -14.40 0.32
N VAL A 7 10.97 -13.54 -0.18
CA VAL A 7 10.74 -12.09 -0.24
C VAL A 7 9.56 -11.76 -1.14
N SER A 8 9.47 -12.39 -2.32
CA SER A 8 8.36 -12.15 -3.26
C SER A 8 7.01 -12.55 -2.66
N LEU A 9 6.97 -13.67 -1.94
CA LEU A 9 5.76 -14.16 -1.29
C LEU A 9 5.33 -13.24 -0.15
N LEU A 10 6.27 -12.83 0.71
CA LEU A 10 6.01 -11.84 1.77
C LEU A 10 5.51 -10.51 1.21
N LEU A 11 6.08 -10.05 0.10
CA LEU A 11 5.72 -8.80 -0.53
C LEU A 11 4.31 -8.87 -1.18
N GLY A 12 3.93 -10.02 -1.72
CA GLY A 12 2.56 -10.29 -2.15
C GLY A 12 1.57 -10.28 -0.99
N VAL A 13 1.88 -10.97 0.12
CA VAL A 13 1.06 -10.95 1.35
C VAL A 13 0.93 -9.53 1.89
N TYR A 14 2.01 -8.75 1.88
CA TYR A 14 2.03 -7.36 2.31
C TYR A 14 1.07 -6.47 1.50
N VAL A 15 1.09 -6.57 0.18
CA VAL A 15 0.17 -5.82 -0.70
C VAL A 15 -1.29 -6.17 -0.40
N VAL A 16 -1.58 -7.46 -0.22
CA VAL A 16 -2.93 -7.92 0.15
C VAL A 16 -3.34 -7.38 1.52
N ALA A 17 -2.47 -7.49 2.53
CA ALA A 17 -2.74 -7.02 3.88
C ALA A 17 -3.06 -5.52 3.90
N ILE A 18 -2.27 -4.68 3.22
CA ILE A 18 -2.51 -3.24 3.13
C ILE A 18 -3.80 -2.89 2.38
N SER A 19 -4.14 -3.68 1.36
CA SER A 19 -5.40 -3.52 0.61
C SER A 19 -6.63 -3.80 1.49
N LEU A 20 -6.46 -4.52 2.59
CA LEU A 20 -7.49 -4.89 3.56
C LEU A 20 -7.47 -4.04 4.84
N VAL A 21 -6.45 -3.20 5.07
CA VAL A 21 -6.42 -2.27 6.22
C VAL A 21 -7.65 -1.37 6.16
N GLY A 22 -8.51 -1.54 7.18
CA GLY A 22 -9.85 -0.98 7.28
C GLY A 22 -9.86 0.54 7.34
N GLU A 23 -10.98 1.11 6.87
CA GLU A 23 -11.18 2.55 6.75
C GLU A 23 -12.52 2.92 7.44
N GLY A 24 -12.62 4.17 7.90
CA GLY A 24 -13.64 4.65 8.86
C GLY A 24 -15.10 4.52 8.40
N LYS A 25 -16.02 4.56 9.37
CA LYS A 25 -17.46 4.37 9.17
C LYS A 25 -18.04 5.44 8.23
N ILE A 26 -18.61 5.01 7.12
CA ILE A 26 -19.27 5.88 6.12
C ILE A 26 -20.64 6.28 6.67
N ILE A 27 -20.90 7.59 6.76
CA ILE A 27 -22.10 8.16 7.40
C ILE A 27 -23.19 8.56 6.36
N ASP A 28 -22.87 8.81 5.07
CA ASP A 28 -23.87 9.02 3.99
C ASP A 28 -23.27 8.98 2.55
N GLU A 29 -24.11 8.96 1.50
CA GLU A 29 -24.11 8.03 0.35
C GLU A 29 -23.59 8.61 -1.00
N ARG A 30 -23.06 7.73 -1.87
CA ARG A 30 -22.52 8.00 -3.23
C ARG A 30 -21.28 8.89 -3.35
N ASP A 31 -21.32 10.20 -3.13
CA ASP A 31 -20.16 11.06 -3.41
C ASP A 31 -18.99 10.80 -2.44
N MET A 32 -19.31 10.58 -1.16
CA MET A 32 -18.32 10.15 -0.18
C MET A 32 -17.79 8.75 -0.47
N GLN A 33 -18.65 7.85 -0.97
CA GLN A 33 -18.27 6.49 -1.35
C GLN A 33 -17.35 6.47 -2.59
N HIS A 34 -17.60 7.32 -3.58
CA HIS A 34 -16.73 7.44 -4.75
C HIS A 34 -15.35 7.96 -4.36
N ARG A 35 -15.28 9.07 -3.61
CA ARG A 35 -14.01 9.62 -3.10
C ARG A 35 -13.23 8.59 -2.27
N TYR A 36 -13.93 7.83 -1.44
CA TYR A 36 -13.38 6.71 -0.68
C TYR A 36 -12.79 5.63 -1.59
N THR A 37 -13.57 5.12 -2.55
CA THR A 37 -13.11 4.07 -3.47
C THR A 37 -11.92 4.53 -4.32
N SER A 38 -11.93 5.79 -4.77
CA SER A 38 -10.82 6.39 -5.51
C SER A 38 -9.55 6.46 -4.67
N ASN A 39 -9.62 6.88 -3.41
CA ASN A 39 -8.46 6.93 -2.52
C ASN A 39 -7.90 5.53 -2.25
N ARG A 40 -8.77 4.54 -2.02
CA ARG A 40 -8.36 3.15 -1.81
C ARG A 40 -7.71 2.56 -3.06
N LEU A 41 -8.31 2.77 -4.24
CA LEU A 41 -7.75 2.29 -5.50
C LEU A 41 -6.42 2.97 -5.83
N ALA A 42 -6.28 4.26 -5.57
CA ALA A 42 -5.01 4.98 -5.76
C ALA A 42 -3.90 4.40 -4.88
N LEU A 43 -4.21 4.08 -3.61
CA LEU A 43 -3.24 3.45 -2.72
C LEU A 43 -2.87 2.04 -3.18
N ILE A 44 -3.85 1.21 -3.53
CA ILE A 44 -3.61 -0.15 -4.04
C ILE A 44 -2.78 -0.11 -5.32
N ALA A 45 -3.12 0.77 -6.27
CA ALA A 45 -2.36 0.92 -7.50
C ALA A 45 -0.91 1.36 -7.22
N GLY A 46 -0.72 2.36 -6.34
CA GLY A 46 0.60 2.83 -5.93
C GLY A 46 1.44 1.75 -5.26
N THR A 47 0.87 1.00 -4.31
CA THR A 47 1.58 -0.08 -3.63
C THR A 47 1.89 -1.22 -4.58
N VAL A 48 0.96 -1.65 -5.44
CA VAL A 48 1.19 -2.69 -6.45
C VAL A 48 2.32 -2.29 -7.40
N ILE A 49 2.32 -1.06 -7.94
CA ILE A 49 3.34 -0.59 -8.88
C ILE A 49 4.72 -0.56 -8.21
N LEU A 50 4.82 0.02 -7.00
CA LEU A 50 6.08 0.06 -6.24
C LEU A 50 6.57 -1.35 -5.90
N SER A 51 5.65 -2.23 -5.51
CA SER A 51 5.93 -3.64 -5.25
C SER A 51 6.47 -4.37 -6.48
N ILE A 52 5.86 -4.19 -7.65
CA ILE A 52 6.36 -4.75 -8.91
C ILE A 52 7.77 -4.21 -9.22
N GLY A 53 7.99 -2.91 -9.03
CA GLY A 53 9.31 -2.31 -9.21
C GLY A 53 10.37 -2.94 -8.30
N VAL A 54 10.04 -3.18 -7.03
CA VAL A 54 10.95 -3.84 -6.07
C VAL A 54 11.24 -5.27 -6.51
N LEU A 55 10.23 -6.01 -7.00
CA LEU A 55 10.44 -7.36 -7.54
C LEU A 55 11.38 -7.36 -8.74
N VAL A 56 11.17 -6.46 -9.71
CA VAL A 56 12.04 -6.33 -10.89
C VAL A 56 13.48 -6.01 -10.48
N GLN A 57 13.67 -5.08 -9.56
CA GLN A 57 15.00 -4.74 -9.03
C GLN A 57 15.66 -5.89 -8.27
N LEU A 58 14.86 -6.66 -7.52
CA LEU A 58 15.32 -7.84 -6.79
C LEU A 58 15.84 -8.93 -7.74
N PHE A 59 15.14 -9.21 -8.85
CA PHE A 59 15.62 -10.15 -9.86
C PHE A 59 16.89 -9.66 -10.57
N ASN A 60 17.04 -8.35 -10.74
CA ASN A 60 18.23 -7.73 -11.30
C ASN A 60 19.39 -7.58 -10.29
N HIS A 61 19.21 -8.00 -9.03
CA HIS A 61 20.19 -7.88 -7.93
C HIS A 61 20.68 -6.43 -7.70
N ALA A 62 19.87 -5.44 -8.09
CA ALA A 62 20.19 -4.01 -8.03
C ALA A 62 19.05 -3.28 -7.32
N LEU A 63 18.98 -3.47 -6.00
CA LEU A 63 17.89 -2.96 -5.19
C LEU A 63 18.08 -1.47 -4.90
N ASP A 64 17.12 -0.64 -5.31
CA ASP A 64 17.12 0.80 -5.06
C ASP A 64 16.38 1.10 -3.74
N TYR A 65 17.12 1.64 -2.79
CA TYR A 65 16.58 2.02 -1.48
C TYR A 65 15.53 3.14 -1.58
N TRP A 66 15.55 3.99 -2.61
CA TRP A 66 14.51 5.00 -2.81
C TRP A 66 13.15 4.39 -3.12
N LEU A 67 13.13 3.33 -3.91
CA LEU A 67 11.90 2.62 -4.25
C LEU A 67 11.30 1.94 -3.01
N LEU A 68 12.16 1.32 -2.20
CA LEU A 68 11.77 0.72 -0.93
C LEU A 68 11.26 1.78 0.06
N ALA A 69 11.96 2.91 0.17
CA ALA A 69 11.56 4.02 1.02
C ALA A 69 10.21 4.61 0.58
N GLY A 70 9.96 4.72 -0.72
CA GLY A 70 8.66 5.14 -1.27
C GLY A 70 7.52 4.18 -0.89
N LEU A 71 7.76 2.87 -0.98
CA LEU A 71 6.78 1.84 -0.58
C LEU A 71 6.48 1.91 0.94
N ILE A 72 7.48 2.21 1.77
CA ILE A 72 7.27 2.41 3.20
C ILE A 72 6.50 3.72 3.46
N ALA A 73 6.90 4.81 2.81
CA ALA A 73 6.33 6.13 3.02
C ALA A 73 4.83 6.19 2.67
N ILE A 74 4.40 5.65 1.53
CA ILE A 74 2.98 5.64 1.14
C ILE A 74 2.10 4.92 2.17
N ASN A 75 2.64 3.87 2.80
CA ASN A 75 1.93 3.11 3.82
C ASN A 75 1.90 3.82 5.17
N LEU A 76 3.00 4.44 5.58
CA LEU A 76 3.02 5.29 6.77
C LEU A 76 2.04 6.45 6.65
N VAL A 77 1.97 7.11 5.49
CA VAL A 77 1.01 8.18 5.23
C VAL A 77 -0.42 7.68 5.34
N LYS A 78 -0.75 6.47 4.86
CA LYS A 78 -2.09 5.87 5.05
C LYS A 78 -2.41 5.69 6.53
N ILE A 79 -1.49 5.11 7.30
CA ILE A 79 -1.70 4.84 8.73
C ILE A 79 -1.92 6.15 9.49
N VAL A 80 -1.07 7.15 9.26
CA VAL A 80 -1.21 8.48 9.90
C VAL A 80 -2.54 9.14 9.53
N SER A 81 -2.93 9.06 8.25
CA SER A 81 -4.21 9.61 7.77
C SER A 81 -5.41 8.90 8.39
N LEU A 82 -5.34 7.57 8.55
CA LEU A 82 -6.38 6.78 9.20
C LEU A 82 -6.52 7.14 10.68
N ILE A 83 -5.40 7.25 11.39
CA ILE A 83 -5.35 7.67 12.80
C ILE A 83 -5.95 9.07 12.93
N TYR A 84 -5.53 10.02 12.09
CA TYR A 84 -6.05 11.40 12.10
C TYR A 84 -7.57 11.45 11.87
N SER A 85 -8.06 10.70 10.89
CA SER A 85 -9.49 10.59 10.60
C SER A 85 -10.28 10.05 11.80
N ASN A 86 -9.74 9.03 12.48
CA ASN A 86 -10.39 8.44 13.65
C ASN A 86 -10.36 9.33 14.89
N TYR A 87 -9.36 10.20 15.06
CA TYR A 87 -9.29 11.15 16.18
C TYR A 87 -10.10 12.43 15.96
N ARG A 88 -10.37 12.80 14.70
CA ARG A 88 -11.12 14.02 14.36
C ARG A 88 -12.64 13.79 14.27
N HIS A 89 -13.06 12.52 14.19
CA HIS A 89 -14.45 12.09 14.36
C HIS A 89 -14.78 11.85 15.84
#